data_AF-A0A836WVG0-F1
#
_entry.id   AF-A0A836WVG0-F1
#
_cell.length_a   1.000
_cell.length_b   1.000
_cell.length_c   1.000
_cell.angle_alpha   90.00
_cell.angle_beta   90.00
_cell.angle_gamma   90.00
#
_symmetry.space_group_name_H-M   'P 1'
#
loop_
_entity.id
_entity.type
_entity.pdbx_description
1 polymer ?
#
loop_
_entity_poly.entity_id
_entity_poly.type
_entity_poly.pdbx_seq_one_letter_code
_entity_poly.pdbx_strand_id
1 'polypeptide(L)'
;TALAVTFSKVIVLVIAPGLSKNSEILETASNCVKIVFPYLILIGFVSFFMALLNTKGRFFIPAVSPALLNLSFIVFSLFFSSYLGIYSLAIGAIVGGILQVVLTFYQAKKEGFYIRFTLKLHPKVKKTFQNLLPSTFTFGIDQISYILNTILASLIGAGVISYLYFANRIFQLPVGIVGNGLGNSLISVLSKHFASKDFKNFILDIENGIRFSLIASIPSTFGMLILGYEIIQVLFTRGAFEEKDTFYTYLALVGYAIGLIFSLAGKPLKSAYFSLGDYKTPVLCGFIGVIIGFFSALGLVFFFDMGVFGIALGLTISSFASFILMWKFFSFKIPKKIFL
;
A
#
# COMPACT_ATOMS: atom_id res chain seq x y z
N THR A 1 20.63 5.11 0.12
CA THR A 1 21.04 3.87 -0.57
C THR A 1 22.31 3.28 -0.02
N ALA A 2 23.45 3.96 -0.06
CA ALA A 2 24.74 3.41 0.43
C ALA A 2 24.65 2.86 1.88
N LEU A 3 24.13 3.65 2.82
CA LEU A 3 23.93 3.20 4.21
C LEU A 3 23.10 1.92 4.31
N ALA A 4 22.04 1.78 3.51
CA ALA A 4 21.19 0.61 3.58
C ALA A 4 21.82 -0.65 2.95
N VAL A 5 22.69 -0.47 1.95
CA VAL A 5 23.48 -1.57 1.39
C VAL A 5 24.50 -2.05 2.43
N THR A 6 25.21 -1.12 3.06
CA THR A 6 26.21 -1.41 4.10
C THR A 6 25.56 -2.07 5.32
N PHE A 7 24.44 -1.53 5.81
CA PHE A 7 23.73 -2.02 7.00
C PHE A 7 22.53 -2.93 6.67
N SER A 8 22.56 -3.61 5.52
CA SER A 8 21.44 -4.43 5.03
C SER A 8 21.00 -5.52 6.03
N LYS A 9 21.92 -6.20 6.70
CA LYS A 9 21.59 -7.18 7.77
C LYS A 9 20.83 -6.54 8.92
N VAL A 10 21.26 -5.35 9.38
CA VAL A 10 20.58 -4.61 10.46
C VAL A 10 19.17 -4.21 10.03
N ILE A 11 19.01 -3.73 8.79
CA ILE A 11 17.69 -3.38 8.25
C ILE A 11 16.76 -4.59 8.23
N VAL A 12 17.25 -5.75 7.77
CA VAL A 12 16.46 -6.99 7.78
C VAL A 12 16.08 -7.38 9.21
N LEU A 13 17.00 -7.29 10.18
CA LEU A 13 16.71 -7.62 11.58
C LEU A 13 15.73 -6.64 12.25
N VAL A 14 15.74 -5.37 11.87
CA VAL A 14 14.77 -4.38 12.38
C VAL A 14 13.36 -4.66 11.85
N ILE A 15 13.23 -5.07 10.58
CA ILE A 15 11.93 -5.29 9.92
C ILE A 15 11.41 -6.72 10.15
N ALA A 16 12.29 -7.70 10.24
CA ALA A 16 11.97 -9.12 10.36
C ALA A 16 12.93 -9.80 11.36
N PRO A 17 12.89 -9.43 12.66
CA PRO A 17 13.81 -9.93 13.68
C PRO A 17 13.80 -11.45 13.84
N GLY A 18 12.68 -12.11 13.55
CA GLY A 18 12.60 -13.57 13.65
C GLY A 18 13.47 -14.33 12.64
N LEU A 19 13.96 -13.66 11.59
CA LEU A 19 14.93 -14.24 10.65
C LEU A 19 16.32 -14.42 11.27
N SER A 20 16.61 -13.82 12.43
CA SER A 20 17.87 -14.05 13.17
C SER A 20 18.12 -15.52 13.51
N LYS A 21 17.06 -16.32 13.62
CA LYS A 21 17.13 -17.75 13.94
C LYS A 21 17.64 -18.62 12.77
N ASN A 22 17.62 -18.11 11.53
CA ASN A 22 18.09 -18.83 10.36
C ASN A 22 19.09 -17.96 9.58
N SER A 23 20.38 -18.27 9.73
CA SER A 23 21.49 -17.49 9.14
C SER A 23 21.43 -17.44 7.62
N GLU A 24 21.04 -18.54 6.96
CA GLU A 24 20.98 -18.64 5.50
C GLU A 24 19.87 -17.75 4.92
N ILE A 25 18.67 -17.79 5.51
CA ILE A 25 17.55 -16.94 5.09
C ILE A 25 17.88 -15.47 5.36
N LEU A 26 18.49 -15.15 6.51
CA LEU A 26 18.90 -13.79 6.83
C LEU A 26 19.94 -13.25 5.84
N GLU A 27 20.92 -14.06 5.46
CA GLU A 27 21.94 -13.69 4.49
C GLU A 27 21.34 -13.48 3.10
N THR A 28 20.47 -14.39 2.66
CA THR A 28 19.74 -14.27 1.40
C THR A 28 18.90 -13.00 1.36
N ALA A 29 18.12 -12.73 2.42
CA ALA A 29 17.33 -11.52 2.54
C ALA A 29 18.22 -10.25 2.53
N SER A 30 19.35 -10.27 3.24
CA SER A 30 20.31 -9.16 3.25
C SER A 30 20.89 -8.89 1.86
N ASN A 31 21.25 -9.94 1.12
CA ASN A 31 21.78 -9.79 -0.24
C ASN A 31 20.70 -9.28 -1.21
N CYS A 32 19.46 -9.76 -1.10
CA CYS A 32 18.33 -9.19 -1.82
C CYS A 32 18.14 -7.70 -1.52
N VAL A 33 18.23 -7.29 -0.25
CA VAL A 33 18.18 -5.87 0.13
C VAL A 33 19.29 -5.07 -0.55
N LYS A 34 20.54 -5.55 -0.55
CA LYS A 34 21.66 -4.86 -1.22
C LYS A 34 21.40 -4.65 -2.72
N ILE A 35 20.86 -5.66 -3.39
CA ILE A 35 20.59 -5.63 -4.83
C ILE A 35 19.39 -4.73 -5.14
N VAL A 36 18.32 -4.80 -4.36
CA VAL A 36 17.06 -4.07 -4.63
C VAL A 36 17.13 -2.62 -4.15
N PHE A 37 17.89 -2.27 -3.11
CA PHE A 37 17.88 -0.90 -2.56
C PHE A 37 18.18 0.22 -3.58
N PRO A 38 19.09 0.05 -4.56
CA PRO A 38 19.29 1.00 -5.65
C PRO A 38 18.02 1.34 -6.45
N TYR A 39 17.03 0.44 -6.49
CA TYR A 39 15.71 0.69 -7.09
C TYR A 39 15.04 1.95 -6.53
N LEU A 40 15.28 2.32 -5.25
CA LEU A 40 14.72 3.54 -4.66
C LEU A 40 15.17 4.82 -5.38
N ILE A 41 16.38 4.83 -5.94
CA ILE A 41 16.86 5.96 -6.76
C ILE A 41 16.09 5.98 -8.09
N LEU A 42 15.93 4.80 -8.72
CA LEU A 42 15.24 4.65 -9.99
C LEU A 42 13.78 5.08 -9.88
N ILE A 43 13.03 4.57 -8.89
CA ILE A 43 11.63 4.93 -8.68
C ILE A 43 11.46 6.41 -8.31
N GLY A 44 12.46 7.04 -7.67
CA GLY A 44 12.52 8.47 -7.46
C GLY A 44 12.56 9.26 -8.76
N PHE A 45 13.41 8.85 -9.72
CA PHE A 45 13.43 9.44 -11.07
C PHE A 45 12.14 9.20 -11.83
N VAL A 46 11.60 7.97 -11.79
CA VAL A 46 10.30 7.65 -12.41
C VAL A 46 9.22 8.57 -11.88
N SER A 47 9.10 8.73 -10.56
CA SER A 47 8.11 9.59 -9.92
C SER A 47 8.28 11.06 -10.31
N PHE A 48 9.52 11.54 -10.41
CA PHE A 48 9.84 12.89 -10.87
C PHE A 48 9.37 13.11 -12.32
N PHE A 49 9.66 12.18 -13.23
CA PHE A 49 9.22 12.28 -14.62
C PHE A 49 7.71 12.16 -14.78
N MET A 50 7.08 11.26 -14.03
CA MET A 50 5.63 11.13 -13.99
C MET A 50 4.98 12.45 -13.55
N ALA A 51 5.52 13.12 -12.54
CA ALA A 51 5.03 14.42 -12.10
C ALA A 51 5.12 15.47 -13.23
N LEU A 52 6.27 15.57 -13.93
CA LEU A 52 6.43 16.49 -15.06
C LEU A 52 5.44 16.20 -16.19
N LEU A 53 5.28 14.94 -16.57
CA LEU A 53 4.35 14.52 -17.62
C LEU A 53 2.89 14.79 -17.25
N ASN A 54 2.51 14.58 -15.99
CA ASN A 54 1.18 14.90 -15.48
C ASN A 54 0.87 16.40 -15.59
N THR A 55 1.86 17.30 -15.39
CA THR A 55 1.64 18.75 -15.58
C THR A 55 1.36 19.14 -17.04
N LYS A 56 1.73 18.28 -18.00
CA LYS A 56 1.45 18.45 -19.43
C LYS A 56 0.22 17.68 -19.89
N GLY A 57 -0.54 17.08 -18.97
CA GLY A 57 -1.72 16.28 -19.30
C GLY A 57 -1.40 14.93 -19.95
N ARG A 58 -0.16 14.44 -19.85
CA ARG A 58 0.27 13.15 -20.41
C ARG A 58 0.17 12.05 -19.36
N PHE A 59 -1.02 11.51 -19.16
CA PHE A 59 -1.30 10.52 -18.10
C PHE A 59 -1.01 9.07 -18.50
N PHE A 60 -1.03 8.74 -19.80
CA PHE A 60 -0.90 7.36 -20.28
C PHE A 60 0.45 6.72 -19.95
N ILE A 61 1.56 7.39 -20.31
CA ILE A 61 2.91 6.87 -20.05
C ILE A 61 3.18 6.68 -18.54
N PRO A 62 2.87 7.66 -17.67
CA PRO A 62 2.88 7.45 -16.23
C PRO A 62 2.06 6.24 -15.77
N ALA A 63 0.85 6.05 -16.28
CA ALA A 63 -0.03 4.97 -15.87
C ALA A 63 0.47 3.57 -16.28
N VAL A 64 1.13 3.45 -17.44
CA VAL A 64 1.65 2.15 -17.94
C VAL A 64 3.04 1.81 -17.38
N SER A 65 3.81 2.80 -16.90
CA SER A 65 5.16 2.58 -16.36
C SER A 65 5.26 1.45 -15.31
N PRO A 66 4.35 1.32 -14.32
CA PRO A 66 4.34 0.18 -13.38
C PRO A 66 4.29 -1.20 -14.04
N ALA A 67 3.67 -1.33 -15.23
CA ALA A 67 3.58 -2.60 -15.94
C ALA A 67 4.96 -3.10 -16.40
N LEU A 68 5.90 -2.21 -16.72
CA LEU A 68 7.27 -2.60 -17.09
C LEU A 68 8.01 -3.31 -15.95
N LEU A 69 7.78 -2.88 -14.70
CA LEU A 69 8.35 -3.56 -13.54
C LEU A 69 7.78 -4.97 -13.38
N ASN A 70 6.46 -5.12 -13.54
CA ASN A 70 5.80 -6.42 -13.47
C ASN A 70 6.25 -7.35 -14.61
N LEU A 71 6.36 -6.83 -15.84
CA LEU A 71 6.90 -7.59 -16.98
C LEU A 71 8.34 -8.02 -16.73
N SER A 72 9.16 -7.14 -16.17
CA SER A 72 10.54 -7.48 -15.79
C SER A 72 10.56 -8.60 -14.74
N PHE A 73 9.73 -8.56 -13.71
CA PHE A 73 9.61 -9.67 -12.75
C PHE A 73 9.23 -10.98 -13.43
N ILE A 74 8.26 -10.97 -14.35
CA ILE A 74 7.82 -12.16 -15.08
C ILE A 74 8.97 -12.72 -15.93
N VAL A 75 9.62 -11.89 -16.74
CA VAL A 75 10.73 -12.30 -17.62
C VAL A 75 11.89 -12.87 -16.80
N PHE A 76 12.30 -12.16 -15.73
CA PHE A 76 13.41 -12.63 -14.91
C PHE A 76 13.08 -13.90 -14.13
N SER A 77 11.86 -14.01 -13.60
CA SER A 77 11.42 -15.22 -12.90
C SER A 77 11.30 -16.42 -13.85
N LEU A 78 10.82 -16.23 -15.08
CA LEU A 78 10.61 -17.32 -16.03
C LEU A 78 11.92 -17.85 -16.62
N PHE A 79 12.84 -16.95 -16.99
CA PHE A 79 14.04 -17.34 -17.74
C PHE A 79 15.30 -17.47 -16.87
N PHE A 80 15.34 -16.87 -15.68
CA PHE A 80 16.57 -16.79 -14.87
C PHE A 80 16.45 -17.38 -13.46
N SER A 81 15.27 -17.82 -13.03
CA SER A 81 15.10 -18.39 -11.68
C SER A 81 15.84 -19.71 -11.48
N SER A 82 16.02 -20.53 -12.51
CA SER A 82 16.79 -21.79 -12.44
C SER A 82 18.27 -21.57 -12.14
N TYR A 83 18.85 -20.44 -12.57
CA TYR A 83 20.26 -20.13 -12.41
C TYR A 83 20.54 -19.21 -11.22
N LEU A 84 19.65 -18.25 -10.95
CA LEU A 84 19.85 -17.19 -9.96
C LEU A 84 18.95 -17.34 -8.72
N GLY A 85 18.04 -18.31 -8.72
CA GLY A 85 17.07 -18.49 -7.63
C GLY A 85 16.28 -17.20 -7.37
N ILE A 86 16.15 -16.84 -6.09
CA ILE A 86 15.46 -15.61 -5.64
C ILE A 86 16.11 -14.32 -6.15
N TYR A 87 17.42 -14.34 -6.46
CA TYR A 87 18.11 -13.15 -6.97
C TYR A 87 17.64 -12.75 -8.38
N SER A 88 17.00 -13.65 -9.12
CA SER A 88 16.34 -13.32 -10.39
C SER A 88 15.32 -12.19 -10.22
N LEU A 89 14.48 -12.25 -9.18
CA LEU A 89 13.51 -11.21 -8.87
C LEU A 89 14.19 -9.90 -8.42
N ALA A 90 15.26 -9.99 -7.62
CA ALA A 90 16.00 -8.82 -7.17
C ALA A 90 16.62 -8.04 -8.36
N ILE A 91 17.22 -8.76 -9.31
CA ILE A 91 17.77 -8.16 -10.54
C ILE A 91 16.63 -7.67 -11.44
N GLY A 92 15.55 -8.43 -11.57
CA GLY A 92 14.34 -8.04 -12.31
C GLY A 92 13.76 -6.72 -11.81
N ALA A 93 13.80 -6.42 -10.51
CA ALA A 93 13.40 -5.12 -9.96
C ALA A 93 14.27 -3.98 -10.49
N ILE A 94 15.60 -4.15 -10.51
CA ILE A 94 16.53 -3.14 -11.01
C ILE A 94 16.34 -2.90 -12.50
N VAL A 95 16.27 -3.97 -13.30
CA VAL A 95 16.05 -3.86 -14.74
C VAL A 95 14.71 -3.21 -15.04
N GLY A 96 13.64 -3.61 -14.32
CA GLY A 96 12.33 -2.98 -14.43
C GLY A 96 12.37 -1.49 -14.12
N GLY A 97 13.03 -1.10 -13.03
CA GLY A 97 13.22 0.31 -12.69
C GLY A 97 13.98 1.10 -13.75
N ILE A 98 15.01 0.52 -14.36
CA ILE A 98 15.74 1.15 -15.47
C ILE A 98 14.81 1.36 -16.66
N LEU A 99 14.05 0.33 -17.06
CA LEU A 99 13.09 0.42 -18.16
C LEU A 99 12.04 1.53 -17.92
N GLN A 100 11.55 1.63 -16.68
CA GLN A 100 10.63 2.70 -16.27
C GLN A 100 11.25 4.09 -16.41
N VAL A 101 12.50 4.28 -15.93
CA VAL A 101 13.22 5.55 -16.05
C VAL A 101 13.41 5.91 -17.52
N VAL A 102 13.88 4.96 -18.35
CA VAL A 102 14.11 5.19 -19.78
C VAL A 102 12.82 5.62 -20.48
N LEU A 103 11.71 4.91 -20.26
CA LEU A 103 10.42 5.24 -20.88
C LEU A 103 9.94 6.64 -20.46
N THR A 104 9.92 6.92 -19.16
CA THR A 104 9.41 8.18 -18.63
C THR A 104 10.30 9.37 -18.96
N PHE A 105 11.63 9.18 -18.95
CA PHE A 105 12.59 10.19 -19.37
C PHE A 105 12.49 10.50 -20.86
N TYR A 106 12.39 9.48 -21.71
CA TYR A 106 12.25 9.66 -23.16
C TYR A 106 10.99 10.48 -23.49
N GLN A 107 9.85 10.13 -22.86
CA GLN A 107 8.62 10.90 -23.05
C GLN A 107 8.76 12.33 -22.53
N ALA A 108 9.40 12.55 -21.37
CA ALA A 108 9.62 13.90 -20.85
C ALA A 108 10.45 14.76 -21.81
N LYS A 109 11.49 14.20 -22.41
CA LYS A 109 12.29 14.87 -23.45
C LYS A 109 11.45 15.22 -24.68
N LYS A 110 10.58 14.31 -25.13
CA LYS A 110 9.66 14.55 -26.25
C LYS A 110 8.68 15.70 -25.98
N GLU A 111 8.25 15.89 -24.73
CA GLU A 111 7.42 17.01 -24.30
C GLU A 111 8.23 18.31 -24.06
N GLY A 112 9.52 18.36 -24.43
CA GLY A 112 10.36 19.55 -24.40
C GLY A 112 11.02 19.84 -23.04
N PHE A 113 11.01 18.88 -22.09
CA PHE A 113 11.73 19.04 -20.84
C PHE A 113 13.22 18.75 -21.03
N TYR A 114 14.06 19.73 -20.69
CA TYR A 114 15.52 19.58 -20.63
C TYR A 114 15.97 19.58 -19.18
N ILE A 115 16.58 18.48 -18.75
CA ILE A 115 17.05 18.34 -17.38
C ILE A 115 18.51 18.76 -17.33
N ARG A 116 18.83 19.66 -16.39
CA ARG A 116 20.19 19.98 -16.03
C ARG A 116 20.38 19.74 -14.55
N PHE A 117 21.36 18.90 -14.20
CA PHE A 117 21.73 18.71 -12.81
C PHE A 117 22.36 19.99 -12.25
N THR A 118 21.86 20.43 -11.10
CA THR A 118 22.40 21.56 -10.35
C THR A 118 22.27 21.29 -8.86
N LEU A 119 23.31 21.61 -8.10
CA LEU A 119 23.28 21.57 -6.62
C LEU A 119 22.76 22.88 -6.02
N LYS A 120 22.47 23.90 -6.84
CA LYS A 120 21.93 25.18 -6.37
C LYS A 120 20.48 24.99 -5.93
N LEU A 121 20.23 25.11 -4.62
CA LEU A 121 18.89 25.06 -4.05
C LEU A 121 18.09 26.31 -4.42
N HIS A 122 17.15 26.19 -5.35
CA HIS A 122 16.25 27.28 -5.69
C HIS A 122 15.28 27.54 -4.52
N PRO A 123 14.97 28.81 -4.16
CA PRO A 123 14.09 29.13 -3.02
C PRO A 123 12.71 28.44 -3.08
N LYS A 124 12.18 28.28 -4.30
CA LYS A 124 10.92 27.55 -4.53
C LYS A 124 10.97 26.07 -4.12
N VAL A 125 12.14 25.41 -4.19
CA VAL A 125 12.29 24.01 -3.74
C VAL A 125 11.98 23.88 -2.26
N LYS A 126 12.49 24.80 -1.42
CA LYS A 126 12.21 24.82 0.02
C LYS A 126 10.71 24.94 0.29
N LYS A 127 10.04 25.87 -0.39
CA LYS A 127 8.58 26.08 -0.26
C LYS A 127 7.78 24.86 -0.74
N THR A 128 8.19 24.23 -1.83
CA THR A 128 7.58 22.99 -2.33
C THR A 128 7.72 21.86 -1.31
N PHE A 129 8.91 21.65 -0.74
CA PHE A 129 9.12 20.63 0.29
C PHE A 129 8.29 20.90 1.56
N GLN A 130 8.20 22.15 2.02
CA GLN A 130 7.38 22.52 3.17
C GLN A 130 5.89 22.21 2.97
N ASN A 131 5.38 22.37 1.75
CA ASN A 131 4.00 22.07 1.42
C ASN A 131 3.74 20.57 1.20
N LEU A 132 4.72 19.85 0.63
CA LEU A 132 4.58 18.42 0.37
C LEU A 132 4.71 17.59 1.65
N LEU A 133 5.63 17.93 2.55
CA LEU A 133 5.98 17.11 3.70
C LEU A 133 4.75 16.66 4.53
N PRO A 134 3.80 17.55 4.91
CA PRO A 134 2.63 17.14 5.67
C PRO A 134 1.70 16.20 4.89
N SER A 135 1.58 16.40 3.57
CA SER A 135 0.76 15.55 2.71
C SER A 135 1.36 14.16 2.54
N THR A 136 2.69 14.04 2.45
CA THR A 136 3.37 12.75 2.25
C THR A 136 3.28 11.84 3.48
N PHE A 137 3.19 12.42 4.69
CA PHE A 137 3.04 11.64 5.94
C PHE A 137 1.77 10.80 5.97
N THR A 138 0.74 11.14 5.18
CA THR A 138 -0.48 10.32 5.05
C THR A 138 -0.18 8.90 4.53
N PHE A 139 0.80 8.75 3.64
CA PHE A 139 1.21 7.45 3.11
C PHE A 139 2.08 6.63 4.08
N GLY A 140 2.71 7.29 5.05
CA GLY A 140 3.61 6.63 6.00
C GLY A 140 2.91 5.65 6.94
N ILE A 141 1.62 5.85 7.21
CA ILE A 141 0.85 5.02 8.16
C ILE A 141 0.72 3.59 7.68
N ASP A 142 0.35 3.40 6.41
CA ASP A 142 0.21 2.07 5.81
C ASP A 142 1.58 1.37 5.79
N GLN A 143 2.67 2.12 5.57
CA GLN A 143 4.04 1.59 5.63
C GLN A 143 4.45 1.15 7.04
N ILE A 144 4.09 1.93 8.08
CA ILE A 144 4.30 1.54 9.48
C ILE A 144 3.52 0.26 9.79
N SER A 145 2.25 0.18 9.37
CA SER A 145 1.43 -1.02 9.54
C SER A 145 2.08 -2.24 8.89
N TYR A 146 2.56 -2.11 7.65
CA TYR A 146 3.25 -3.20 6.95
C TYR A 146 4.51 -3.67 7.68
N ILE A 147 5.33 -2.74 8.19
CA ILE A 147 6.54 -3.07 8.97
C ILE A 147 6.15 -3.81 10.25
N LEU A 148 5.18 -3.29 11.02
CA LEU A 148 4.73 -3.91 12.27
C LEU A 148 4.18 -5.33 12.05
N ASN A 149 3.38 -5.53 11.00
CA ASN A 149 2.88 -6.85 10.61
C ASN A 149 4.01 -7.78 10.16
N THR A 150 5.03 -7.27 9.46
CA THR A 150 6.20 -8.05 9.04
C THR A 150 7.04 -8.49 10.25
N ILE A 151 7.19 -7.62 11.25
CA ILE A 151 7.86 -7.95 12.51
C ILE A 151 7.14 -9.13 13.17
N LEU A 152 5.82 -9.04 13.40
CA LEU A 152 5.04 -10.13 13.99
C LEU A 152 5.12 -11.40 13.17
N ALA A 153 4.92 -11.31 11.86
CA ALA A 153 4.97 -12.44 10.94
C ALA A 153 6.31 -13.17 10.99
N SER A 154 7.42 -12.42 11.06
CA SER A 154 8.76 -12.99 11.15
C SER A 154 8.99 -13.80 12.43
N LEU A 155 8.33 -13.43 13.53
CA LEU A 155 8.50 -14.06 14.84
C LEU A 155 7.75 -15.40 14.96
N ILE A 156 6.68 -15.59 14.17
CA ILE A 156 5.85 -16.80 14.20
C ILE A 156 6.57 -17.97 13.52
N GLY A 157 7.02 -17.77 12.28
CA GLY A 157 7.64 -18.86 11.53
C GLY A 157 7.98 -18.50 10.08
N ALA A 158 8.76 -19.37 9.45
CA ALA A 158 9.05 -19.29 8.03
C ALA A 158 7.75 -19.39 7.21
N GLY A 159 7.67 -18.66 6.10
CA GLY A 159 6.50 -18.67 5.19
C GLY A 159 5.35 -17.73 5.60
N VAL A 160 5.21 -17.35 6.88
CA VAL A 160 4.11 -16.49 7.36
C VAL A 160 4.06 -15.14 6.62
N ILE A 161 5.23 -14.52 6.39
CA ILE A 161 5.34 -13.28 5.61
C ILE A 161 4.81 -13.49 4.18
N SER A 162 5.11 -14.63 3.56
CA SER A 162 4.67 -14.98 2.21
C SER A 162 3.16 -15.21 2.14
N TYR A 163 2.56 -15.93 3.09
CA TYR A 163 1.12 -16.17 3.13
C TYR A 163 0.33 -14.85 3.24
N LEU A 164 0.76 -13.94 4.13
CA LEU A 164 0.17 -12.61 4.25
C LEU A 164 0.34 -11.81 2.95
N TYR A 165 1.51 -11.90 2.30
CA TYR A 165 1.76 -11.23 1.03
C TYR A 165 0.82 -11.72 -0.09
N PHE A 166 0.68 -13.04 -0.29
CA PHE A 166 -0.20 -13.60 -1.32
C PHE A 166 -1.68 -13.30 -1.05
N ALA A 167 -2.13 -13.43 0.20
CA ALA A 167 -3.49 -13.06 0.58
C ALA A 167 -3.78 -11.58 0.34
N ASN A 168 -2.83 -10.71 0.69
CA ASN A 168 -2.97 -9.27 0.48
C ASN A 168 -3.09 -8.91 -1.01
N ARG A 169 -2.51 -9.69 -1.94
CA ARG A 169 -2.68 -9.46 -3.39
C ARG A 169 -4.13 -9.64 -3.84
N ILE A 170 -4.82 -10.64 -3.31
CA ILE A 170 -6.25 -10.86 -3.58
C ILE A 170 -7.07 -9.75 -2.93
N PHE A 171 -6.79 -9.43 -1.66
CA PHE A 171 -7.45 -8.34 -0.93
C PHE A 171 -7.34 -6.98 -1.64
N GLN A 172 -6.21 -6.70 -2.28
CA GLN A 172 -6.00 -5.44 -3.00
C GLN A 172 -6.83 -5.30 -4.28
N LEU A 173 -7.42 -6.36 -4.82
CA LEU A 173 -8.19 -6.27 -6.07
C LEU A 173 -9.43 -5.37 -5.90
N PRO A 174 -10.35 -5.59 -4.94
CA PRO A 174 -11.48 -4.67 -4.74
C PRO A 174 -11.04 -3.30 -4.23
N VAL A 175 -10.01 -3.24 -3.37
CA VAL A 175 -9.47 -1.97 -2.86
C VAL A 175 -8.95 -1.09 -4.00
N GLY A 176 -8.24 -1.69 -4.94
CA GLY A 176 -7.66 -1.03 -6.11
C GLY A 176 -8.72 -0.55 -7.09
N ILE A 177 -9.66 -1.43 -7.46
CA ILE A 177 -10.70 -1.14 -8.47
C ILE A 177 -11.71 -0.12 -7.94
N VAL A 178 -12.25 -0.36 -6.74
CA VAL A 178 -13.35 0.44 -6.18
C VAL A 178 -12.80 1.54 -5.30
N GLY A 179 -11.96 1.19 -4.32
CA GLY A 179 -11.54 2.12 -3.28
C GLY A 179 -10.71 3.29 -3.80
N ASN A 180 -9.69 3.01 -4.63
CA ASN A 180 -8.82 4.07 -5.16
C ASN A 180 -9.52 4.93 -6.23
N GLY A 181 -10.35 4.33 -7.07
CA GLY A 181 -11.15 5.07 -8.06
C GLY A 181 -12.12 6.03 -7.39
N LEU A 182 -12.93 5.51 -6.45
CA LEU A 182 -13.93 6.29 -5.71
C LEU A 182 -13.30 7.42 -4.90
N GLY A 183 -12.19 7.16 -4.20
CA GLY A 183 -11.52 8.19 -3.40
C GLY A 183 -11.04 9.37 -4.25
N ASN A 184 -10.39 9.08 -5.37
CA ASN A 184 -9.86 10.12 -6.26
C ASN A 184 -10.97 10.95 -6.93
N SER A 185 -12.08 10.31 -7.33
CA SER A 185 -13.22 11.02 -7.93
C SER A 185 -13.92 11.93 -6.91
N LEU A 186 -14.09 11.44 -5.67
CA LEU A 186 -14.78 12.19 -4.61
C LEU A 186 -14.03 13.46 -4.21
N ILE A 187 -12.68 13.46 -4.15
CA ILE A 187 -11.91 14.66 -3.80
C ILE A 187 -12.31 15.85 -4.69
N SER A 188 -12.41 15.63 -6.00
CA SER A 188 -12.71 16.69 -6.97
C SER A 188 -14.12 17.28 -6.79
N VAL A 189 -15.11 16.42 -6.51
CA VAL A 189 -16.51 16.82 -6.35
C VAL A 189 -16.71 17.50 -4.99
N LEU A 190 -16.18 16.90 -3.93
CA LEU A 190 -16.26 17.44 -2.58
C LEU A 190 -15.55 18.80 -2.44
N SER A 191 -14.40 18.99 -3.09
CA SER A 191 -13.71 20.29 -3.12
C SER A 191 -14.56 21.37 -3.81
N LYS A 192 -15.33 21.03 -4.85
CA LYS A 192 -16.25 21.98 -5.50
C LYS A 192 -17.39 22.36 -4.58
N HIS A 193 -18.08 21.37 -3.98
CA HIS A 193 -19.17 21.63 -3.04
C HIS A 193 -18.72 22.42 -1.81
N PHE A 194 -17.51 22.15 -1.29
CA PHE A 194 -16.94 22.91 -0.20
C PHE A 194 -16.66 24.37 -0.60
N ALA A 195 -16.06 24.60 -1.77
CA ALA A 195 -15.79 25.95 -2.28
C ALA A 195 -17.08 26.76 -2.53
N SER A 196 -18.15 26.10 -2.98
CA SER A 196 -19.46 26.73 -3.19
C SER A 196 -20.32 26.80 -1.93
N LYS A 197 -19.83 26.35 -0.77
CA LYS A 197 -20.57 26.24 0.51
C LYS A 197 -21.84 25.38 0.42
N ASP A 198 -21.87 24.44 -0.51
CA ASP A 198 -22.97 23.50 -0.71
C ASP A 198 -22.79 22.25 0.18
N PHE A 199 -22.96 22.46 1.48
CA PHE A 199 -22.74 21.40 2.47
C PHE A 199 -23.76 20.26 2.39
N LYS A 200 -24.94 20.50 1.80
CA LYS A 200 -25.96 19.47 1.63
C LYS A 200 -25.49 18.41 0.64
N ASN A 201 -25.08 18.82 -0.56
CA ASN A 201 -24.57 17.88 -1.55
C ASN A 201 -23.22 17.29 -1.12
N PHE A 202 -22.40 18.05 -0.39
CA PHE A 202 -21.18 17.52 0.22
C PHE A 202 -21.43 16.31 1.12
N ILE A 203 -22.44 16.36 1.99
CA ILE A 203 -22.80 15.23 2.86
C ILE A 203 -23.40 14.08 2.05
N LEU A 204 -24.31 14.40 1.11
CA LEU A 204 -24.94 13.38 0.26
C LEU A 204 -23.92 12.58 -0.55
N ASP A 205 -22.90 13.22 -1.11
CA ASP A 205 -21.84 12.53 -1.84
C ASP A 205 -20.98 11.63 -0.96
N ILE A 206 -20.75 12.01 0.30
CA ILE A 206 -20.05 11.16 1.26
C ILE A 206 -20.91 9.94 1.62
N GLU A 207 -22.20 10.14 1.90
CA GLU A 207 -23.13 9.06 2.20
C GLU A 207 -23.26 8.09 1.02
N ASN A 208 -23.42 8.62 -0.19
CA ASN A 208 -23.46 7.83 -1.42
C ASN A 208 -22.14 7.09 -1.66
N GLY A 209 -21.00 7.75 -1.39
CA GLY A 209 -19.69 7.12 -1.45
C GLY A 209 -19.56 5.95 -0.47
N ILE A 210 -20.04 6.11 0.76
CA ILE A 210 -20.04 5.04 1.76
C ILE A 210 -21.00 3.91 1.35
N ARG A 211 -22.22 4.23 0.89
CA ARG A 211 -23.17 3.22 0.39
C ARG A 211 -22.58 2.42 -0.77
N PHE A 212 -21.97 3.09 -1.74
CA PHE A 212 -21.28 2.43 -2.86
C PHE A 212 -20.11 1.55 -2.38
N SER A 213 -19.35 2.05 -1.40
CA SER A 213 -18.28 1.28 -0.76
C SER A 213 -18.80 0.00 -0.09
N LEU A 214 -19.97 0.06 0.56
CA LEU A 214 -20.61 -1.10 1.18
C LEU A 214 -21.17 -2.08 0.14
N ILE A 215 -21.84 -1.57 -0.90
CA ILE A 215 -22.37 -2.38 -2.01
C ILE A 215 -21.25 -3.15 -2.71
N ALA A 216 -20.05 -2.58 -2.81
CA ALA A 216 -18.90 -3.25 -3.40
C ALA A 216 -18.16 -4.17 -2.42
N SER A 217 -17.93 -3.72 -1.18
CA SER A 217 -17.14 -4.47 -0.20
C SER A 217 -17.85 -5.70 0.32
N ILE A 218 -19.17 -5.63 0.59
CA ILE A 218 -19.90 -6.76 1.18
C ILE A 218 -19.86 -7.99 0.26
N PRO A 219 -20.26 -7.92 -1.04
CA PRO A 219 -20.16 -9.06 -1.94
C PRO A 219 -18.73 -9.53 -2.15
N SER A 220 -17.76 -8.60 -2.19
CA SER A 220 -16.34 -8.95 -2.31
C SER A 220 -15.84 -9.73 -1.10
N THR A 221 -16.22 -9.33 0.11
CA THR A 221 -15.92 -10.04 1.35
C THR A 221 -16.51 -11.44 1.31
N PHE A 222 -17.80 -11.60 0.99
CA PHE A 222 -18.41 -12.93 0.87
C PHE A 222 -17.76 -13.78 -0.22
N GLY A 223 -17.42 -13.20 -1.37
CA GLY A 223 -16.68 -13.89 -2.43
C GLY A 223 -15.32 -14.40 -1.95
N MET A 224 -14.57 -13.60 -1.19
CA MET A 224 -13.30 -14.01 -0.60
C MET A 224 -13.46 -15.06 0.51
N LEU A 225 -14.54 -15.01 1.28
CA LEU A 225 -14.81 -15.98 2.34
C LEU A 225 -15.32 -17.32 1.82
N ILE A 226 -16.06 -17.32 0.71
CA ILE A 226 -16.67 -18.55 0.17
C ILE A 226 -15.75 -19.20 -0.86
N LEU A 227 -15.17 -18.42 -1.76
CA LEU A 227 -14.37 -18.90 -2.90
C LEU A 227 -12.88 -18.67 -2.72
N GLY A 228 -12.45 -18.08 -1.59
CA GLY A 228 -11.08 -17.65 -1.39
C GLY A 228 -10.08 -18.81 -1.46
N TYR A 229 -10.45 -19.97 -0.93
CA TYR A 229 -9.60 -21.16 -0.95
C TYR A 229 -9.34 -21.63 -2.38
N GLU A 230 -10.40 -21.79 -3.17
CA GLU A 230 -10.36 -22.23 -4.57
C GLU A 230 -9.62 -21.20 -5.45
N ILE A 231 -9.85 -19.91 -5.20
CA ILE A 231 -9.13 -18.83 -5.90
C ILE A 231 -7.62 -18.94 -5.64
N ILE A 232 -7.21 -19.09 -4.38
CA ILE A 232 -5.78 -19.25 -4.02
C ILE A 232 -5.24 -20.53 -4.63
N GLN A 233 -6.01 -21.62 -4.59
CA GLN A 233 -5.60 -22.91 -5.10
C GLN A 233 -5.29 -22.84 -6.60
N VAL A 234 -6.22 -22.31 -7.38
CA VAL A 234 -6.07 -22.15 -8.84
C VAL A 234 -4.94 -21.18 -9.18
N LEU A 235 -4.79 -20.08 -8.42
CA LEU A 235 -3.83 -19.04 -8.74
C LEU A 235 -2.40 -19.35 -8.32
N PHE A 236 -2.19 -20.12 -7.23
CA PHE A 236 -0.87 -20.24 -6.60
C PHE A 236 -0.39 -21.67 -6.38
N THR A 237 -1.27 -22.65 -6.18
CA THR A 237 -0.85 -24.04 -5.86
C THR A 237 -0.21 -24.72 -7.06
N ARG A 238 1.12 -24.77 -7.04
CA ARG A 238 1.97 -25.43 -8.05
C ARG A 238 3.42 -25.47 -7.58
N GLY A 239 4.13 -26.53 -7.93
CA GLY A 239 5.56 -26.67 -7.64
C GLY A 239 5.84 -26.57 -6.14
N ALA A 240 6.56 -25.53 -5.73
CA ALA A 240 6.95 -25.28 -4.34
C ALA A 240 5.85 -24.66 -3.45
N PHE A 241 4.67 -24.35 -4.01
CA PHE A 241 3.54 -23.85 -3.25
C PHE A 241 2.52 -24.98 -3.06
N GLU A 242 2.50 -25.55 -1.86
CA GLU A 242 1.75 -26.75 -1.52
C GLU A 242 0.31 -26.44 -1.05
N GLU A 243 -0.50 -27.47 -0.86
CA GLU A 243 -1.86 -27.34 -0.34
C GLU A 243 -1.87 -26.72 1.07
N LYS A 244 -0.86 -27.03 1.90
CA LYS A 244 -0.69 -26.41 3.21
C LYS A 244 -0.51 -24.88 3.10
N ASP A 245 0.27 -24.41 2.14
CA ASP A 245 0.48 -22.97 1.91
C ASP A 245 -0.80 -22.29 1.45
N THR A 246 -1.61 -23.01 0.67
CA THR A 246 -2.95 -22.59 0.22
C THR A 246 -3.85 -22.34 1.42
N PHE A 247 -3.89 -23.29 2.35
CA PHE A 247 -4.68 -23.18 3.56
C PHE A 247 -4.28 -21.97 4.43
N TYR A 248 -2.99 -21.78 4.72
CA TYR A 248 -2.55 -20.63 5.54
C TYR A 248 -2.72 -19.28 4.84
N THR A 249 -2.57 -19.25 3.51
CA THR A 249 -2.85 -18.05 2.71
C THR A 249 -4.35 -17.76 2.71
N TYR A 250 -5.21 -18.78 2.68
CA TYR A 250 -6.64 -18.60 2.80
C TYR A 250 -7.04 -18.08 4.17
N LEU A 251 -6.46 -18.60 5.26
CA LEU A 251 -6.67 -18.06 6.60
C LEU A 251 -6.27 -16.58 6.70
N ALA A 252 -5.14 -16.18 6.11
CA ALA A 252 -4.77 -14.77 6.01
C ALA A 252 -5.85 -13.96 5.26
N LEU A 253 -6.33 -14.49 4.12
CA LEU A 253 -7.34 -13.82 3.29
C LEU A 253 -8.66 -13.63 4.05
N VAL A 254 -9.12 -14.63 4.80
CA VAL A 254 -10.31 -14.54 5.66
C VAL A 254 -10.14 -13.40 6.67
N GLY A 255 -8.98 -13.31 7.31
CA GLY A 255 -8.67 -12.23 8.26
C GLY A 255 -8.73 -10.85 7.62
N TYR A 256 -8.21 -10.69 6.39
CA TYR A 256 -8.28 -9.44 5.63
C TYR A 256 -9.68 -9.12 5.10
N ALA A 257 -10.42 -10.13 4.62
CA ALA A 257 -11.71 -9.97 3.97
C ALA A 257 -12.74 -9.29 4.88
N ILE A 258 -12.69 -9.58 6.19
CA ILE A 258 -13.57 -8.95 7.19
C ILE A 258 -13.29 -7.44 7.28
N GLY A 259 -12.03 -7.03 7.16
CA GLY A 259 -11.59 -5.63 7.21
C GLY A 259 -11.92 -4.82 5.96
N LEU A 260 -12.19 -5.50 4.83
CA LEU A 260 -12.43 -4.87 3.53
C LEU A 260 -13.52 -3.80 3.60
N ILE A 261 -14.60 -4.06 4.34
CA ILE A 261 -15.73 -3.15 4.52
C ILE A 261 -15.26 -1.81 5.08
N PHE A 262 -14.46 -1.83 6.14
CA PHE A 262 -13.94 -0.62 6.79
C PHE A 262 -12.87 0.06 5.95
N SER A 263 -12.01 -0.71 5.29
CA SER A 263 -10.98 -0.17 4.41
C SER A 263 -11.58 0.60 3.22
N LEU A 264 -12.67 0.10 2.62
CA LEU A 264 -13.38 0.78 1.52
C LEU A 264 -14.23 1.94 2.03
N ALA A 265 -15.04 1.75 3.07
CA ALA A 265 -15.87 2.82 3.65
C ALA A 265 -15.04 3.99 4.20
N GLY A 266 -13.78 3.78 4.57
CA GLY A 266 -12.85 4.85 4.93
C GLY A 266 -12.41 5.75 3.77
N LYS A 267 -12.51 5.31 2.50
CA LYS A 267 -12.04 6.09 1.34
C LYS A 267 -12.86 7.38 1.12
N PRO A 268 -14.21 7.37 1.14
CA PRO A 268 -15.01 8.59 1.12
C PRO A 268 -14.66 9.57 2.25
N LEU A 269 -14.51 9.07 3.49
CA LEU A 269 -14.17 9.92 4.63
C LEU A 269 -12.80 10.58 4.46
N LYS A 270 -11.76 9.82 4.05
CA LYS A 270 -10.43 10.39 3.75
C LYS A 270 -10.52 11.49 2.69
N SER A 271 -11.31 11.25 1.65
CA SER A 271 -11.54 12.22 0.57
C SER A 271 -12.21 13.50 1.07
N ALA A 272 -13.18 13.38 1.98
CA ALA A 272 -13.82 14.52 2.62
C ALA A 272 -12.80 15.35 3.42
N TYR A 273 -12.00 14.72 4.29
CA TYR A 273 -10.96 15.42 5.04
C TYR A 273 -9.93 16.13 4.14
N PHE A 274 -9.48 15.47 3.07
CA PHE A 274 -8.55 16.07 2.13
C PHE A 274 -9.18 17.24 1.36
N SER A 275 -10.46 17.14 1.00
CA SER A 275 -11.18 18.25 0.35
C SER A 275 -11.34 19.47 1.27
N LEU A 276 -11.38 19.26 2.59
CA LEU A 276 -11.38 20.30 3.62
C LEU A 276 -9.98 20.84 3.93
N GLY A 277 -8.92 20.32 3.30
CA GLY A 277 -7.53 20.67 3.58
C GLY A 277 -6.99 20.12 4.91
N ASP A 278 -7.73 19.21 5.56
CA ASP A 278 -7.30 18.59 6.80
C ASP A 278 -6.66 17.22 6.58
N TYR A 279 -5.33 17.22 6.52
CA TYR A 279 -4.54 16.00 6.42
C TYR A 279 -4.21 15.39 7.79
N LYS A 280 -4.33 16.17 8.87
CA LYS A 280 -3.86 15.77 10.21
C LYS A 280 -4.80 14.78 10.86
N THR A 281 -6.11 15.00 10.77
CA THR A 281 -7.08 14.09 11.40
C THR A 281 -7.04 12.69 10.79
N PRO A 282 -7.05 12.49 9.46
CA PRO A 282 -6.86 11.16 8.87
C PRO A 282 -5.55 10.50 9.29
N VAL A 283 -4.46 11.28 9.39
CA VAL A 283 -3.16 10.77 9.82
C VAL A 283 -3.21 10.26 11.25
N LEU A 284 -3.76 11.05 12.16
CA LEU A 284 -3.87 10.68 13.56
C LEU A 284 -4.79 9.46 13.75
N CYS A 285 -5.95 9.44 13.08
CA CYS A 285 -6.88 8.31 13.16
C CYS A 285 -6.28 7.02 12.59
N GLY A 286 -5.55 7.12 11.47
CA GLY A 286 -4.83 6.00 10.89
C GLY A 286 -3.73 5.49 11.80
N PHE A 287 -2.90 6.38 12.36
CA PHE A 287 -1.84 6.01 13.28
C PHE A 287 -2.38 5.31 14.54
N ILE A 288 -3.40 5.88 15.19
CA ILE A 288 -4.07 5.24 16.33
C ILE A 288 -4.63 3.88 15.93
N GLY A 289 -5.27 3.77 14.77
CA GLY A 289 -5.75 2.51 14.24
C GLY A 289 -4.63 1.48 14.07
N VAL A 290 -3.47 1.85 13.54
CA VAL A 290 -2.32 0.96 13.37
C VAL A 290 -1.80 0.48 14.73
N ILE A 291 -1.72 1.35 15.73
CA ILE A 291 -1.31 0.99 17.08
C ILE A 291 -2.30 -0.01 17.71
N ILE A 292 -3.60 0.28 17.64
CA ILE A 292 -4.64 -0.64 18.14
C ILE A 292 -4.53 -1.99 17.43
N GLY A 293 -4.48 -1.98 16.10
CA GLY A 293 -4.38 -3.20 15.30
C GLY A 293 -3.14 -4.02 15.59
N PHE A 294 -1.99 -3.39 15.82
CA PHE A 294 -0.75 -4.08 16.19
C PHE A 294 -0.86 -4.76 17.56
N PHE A 295 -1.35 -4.06 18.59
CA PHE A 295 -1.53 -4.66 19.92
C PHE A 295 -2.60 -5.75 19.92
N SER A 296 -3.67 -5.58 19.14
CA SER A 296 -4.66 -6.64 18.92
C SER A 296 -4.05 -7.84 18.21
N ALA A 297 -3.27 -7.65 17.14
CA ALA A 297 -2.57 -8.72 16.45
C ALA A 297 -1.64 -9.48 17.40
N LEU A 298 -0.86 -8.76 18.20
CA LEU A 298 0.03 -9.33 19.20
C LEU A 298 -0.76 -10.19 20.19
N GLY A 299 -1.91 -9.71 20.66
CA GLY A 299 -2.77 -10.49 21.54
C GLY A 299 -3.39 -11.73 20.88
N LEU A 300 -3.93 -11.59 19.68
CA LEU A 300 -4.54 -12.69 18.92
C LEU A 300 -3.52 -13.78 18.53
N VAL A 301 -2.29 -13.38 18.22
CA VAL A 301 -1.20 -14.30 17.87
C VAL A 301 -0.69 -15.03 19.10
N PHE A 302 -0.30 -14.31 20.17
CA PHE A 302 0.43 -14.93 21.27
C PHE A 302 -0.45 -15.46 22.41
N PHE A 303 -1.65 -14.90 22.63
CA PHE A 303 -2.56 -15.40 23.66
C PHE A 303 -3.60 -16.39 23.12
N PHE A 304 -4.05 -16.21 21.87
CA PHE A 304 -5.10 -17.05 21.26
C PHE A 304 -4.57 -18.02 20.19
N ASP A 305 -3.26 -18.03 19.94
CA ASP A 305 -2.57 -18.91 18.98
C ASP A 305 -3.19 -18.90 17.57
N MET A 306 -3.69 -17.74 17.13
CA MET A 306 -4.38 -17.60 15.84
C MET A 306 -3.42 -17.46 14.64
N GLY A 307 -2.11 -17.49 14.88
CA GLY A 307 -1.06 -17.47 13.86
C GLY A 307 -1.26 -16.39 12.77
N VAL A 308 -1.24 -16.81 11.51
CA VAL A 308 -1.38 -15.94 10.33
C VAL A 308 -2.71 -15.18 10.33
N PHE A 309 -3.80 -15.84 10.74
CA PHE A 309 -5.13 -15.25 10.81
C PHE A 309 -5.19 -14.11 11.85
N GLY A 310 -4.53 -14.28 13.00
CA GLY A 310 -4.43 -13.25 14.04
C GLY A 310 -3.75 -11.97 13.55
N ILE A 311 -2.68 -12.08 12.77
CA ILE A 311 -2.01 -10.91 12.16
C ILE A 311 -2.96 -10.22 11.18
N ALA A 312 -3.62 -10.98 10.30
CA ALA A 312 -4.54 -10.43 9.31
C ALA A 312 -5.74 -9.72 9.96
N LEU A 313 -6.30 -10.29 11.04
CA LEU A 313 -7.34 -9.65 11.85
C LEU A 313 -6.87 -8.36 12.51
N GLY A 314 -5.59 -8.25 12.88
CA GLY A 314 -5.01 -6.99 13.36
C GLY A 314 -5.19 -5.85 12.37
N LEU A 315 -5.02 -6.11 11.07
CA LEU A 315 -5.26 -5.11 10.01
C LEU A 315 -6.75 -4.75 9.90
N THR A 316 -7.63 -5.72 10.09
CA THR A 316 -9.08 -5.52 10.12
C THR A 316 -9.48 -4.62 11.29
N ILE A 317 -8.98 -4.90 12.49
CA ILE A 317 -9.21 -4.07 13.69
C ILE A 317 -8.63 -2.67 13.49
N SER A 318 -7.45 -2.58 12.86
CA SER A 318 -6.83 -1.30 12.52
C SER A 318 -7.72 -0.44 11.61
N SER A 319 -8.23 -1.05 10.54
CA SER A 319 -9.12 -0.39 9.58
C SER A 319 -10.45 0.02 10.23
N PHE A 320 -11.02 -0.85 11.06
CA PHE A 320 -12.23 -0.58 11.83
C PHE A 320 -12.06 0.61 12.78
N ALA A 321 -11.00 0.60 13.59
CA ALA A 321 -10.70 1.66 14.54
C ALA A 321 -10.46 3.00 13.81
N SER A 322 -9.67 2.98 12.73
CA SER A 322 -9.41 4.16 11.92
C SER A 322 -10.72 4.74 11.34
N PHE A 323 -11.57 3.88 10.77
CA PHE A 323 -12.87 4.28 10.22
C PHE A 323 -13.78 4.93 11.28
N ILE A 324 -13.94 4.31 12.45
CA ILE A 324 -14.78 4.85 13.53
C ILE A 324 -14.26 6.19 14.02
N LEU A 325 -12.95 6.31 14.25
CA LEU A 325 -12.34 7.56 14.71
C LEU A 325 -12.58 8.68 13.69
N MET A 326 -12.36 8.40 12.41
CA MET A 326 -12.63 9.35 11.33
C MET A 326 -14.11 9.75 11.28
N TRP A 327 -15.03 8.78 11.37
CA TRP A 327 -16.47 9.07 11.40
C TRP A 327 -16.86 9.97 12.58
N LYS A 328 -16.36 9.65 13.78
CA LYS A 328 -16.62 10.45 14.99
C LYS A 328 -16.10 11.87 14.83
N PHE A 329 -14.83 12.05 14.46
CA PHE A 329 -14.26 13.40 14.30
C PHE A 329 -14.93 14.20 13.17
N PHE A 330 -15.43 13.54 12.13
CA PHE A 330 -16.08 14.20 11.01
C PHE A 330 -17.39 14.87 11.44
N SER A 331 -18.19 14.17 12.26
CA SER A 331 -19.45 14.70 12.81
C SER A 331 -19.28 15.93 13.72
N PHE A 332 -18.08 16.18 14.25
CA PHE A 332 -17.78 17.40 15.01
C PHE A 332 -17.35 18.58 14.11
N LYS A 333 -16.87 18.32 12.90
CA LYS A 333 -16.41 19.37 11.97
C LYS A 333 -17.52 20.01 11.16
N ILE A 334 -18.60 19.27 10.90
CA ILE A 334 -19.77 19.81 10.22
C ILE A 334 -20.84 20.07 11.28
N PRO A 335 -21.30 21.33 11.46
CA PRO A 335 -22.27 21.64 12.50
C PRO A 335 -23.54 20.79 12.35
N LYS A 336 -23.95 20.16 13.46
CA LYS A 336 -25.11 19.25 13.55
C LYS A 336 -26.44 19.81 13.02
N LYS A 337 -26.55 21.13 12.82
CA LYS A 337 -27.74 21.80 12.26
C LYS A 337 -28.03 21.47 10.79
N ILE A 338 -27.16 20.72 10.11
CA ILE A 338 -27.39 20.25 8.72
C ILE A 338 -27.92 18.80 8.70
N PHE A 339 -27.83 18.09 9.84
CA PHE A 339 -28.29 16.70 10.00
C PHE A 339 -29.76 16.58 10.49
N LEU A 340 -30.43 17.71 10.71
CA LEU A 340 -31.85 17.86 11.05
C LEU A 340 -32.49 18.72 9.96
#